data_AF-A0A1T5AHS2-F1
#
_entry.id   AF-A0A1T5AHS2-F1
#
_cell.length_a   1.000
_cell.length_b   1.000
_cell.length_c   1.000
_cell.angle_alpha   90.00
_cell.angle_beta   90.00
_cell.angle_gamma   90.00
#
_symmetry.space_group_name_H-M   'P 1'
#
loop_
_entity.id
_entity.type
_entity.pdbx_description
1 polymer ?
#
loop_
_entity_poly.entity_id
_entity_poly.type
_entity_poly.pdbx_seq_one_letter_code
_entity_poly.pdbx_strand_id
1 'polypeptide(L)'
;MNELDFTLDAKALDDDGHIEGLAAGYGNLDYGGDIILPGAITASIAGRKSVPMLMYHDQKRPAGVWTDFQETADGLLVKGRFSMSTATGREAHGLVKDGAIGGLSIGYRRPAACPWLRLPAAPVPLGSAE
;
A
#
# COMPACT_ATOMS: atom_id res chain seq x y z
N MET A 1 -7.17 -2.77 17.17
CA MET A 1 -6.43 -2.98 15.91
C MET A 1 -6.89 -1.86 14.99
N ASN A 2 -6.04 -0.85 14.78
CA ASN A 2 -6.29 0.21 13.80
C ASN A 2 -5.38 -0.11 12.61
N GLU A 3 -5.77 -1.16 11.89
CA GLU A 3 -5.06 -1.63 10.70
C GLU A 3 -5.56 -0.76 9.55
N LEU A 4 -4.66 0.02 8.96
CA LEU A 4 -4.97 0.74 7.73
C LEU A 4 -4.98 -0.27 6.60
N ASP A 5 -6.11 -0.95 6.44
CA ASP A 5 -6.42 -1.78 5.30
C ASP A 5 -6.60 -0.86 4.09
N PHE A 6 -5.54 -0.72 3.28
CA PHE A 6 -5.68 -0.11 1.97
C PHE A 6 -6.43 -1.12 1.10
N THR A 7 -7.73 -0.85 0.90
CA THR A 7 -8.67 -1.83 0.39
C THR A 7 -8.22 -2.40 -0.94
N LEU A 8 -7.97 -3.70 -0.92
CA LEU A 8 -7.80 -4.49 -2.11
C LEU A 8 -9.20 -4.82 -2.63
N ASP A 9 -9.53 -4.37 -3.84
CA ASP A 9 -10.84 -4.68 -4.42
C ASP A 9 -10.82 -6.11 -4.95
N ALA A 10 -11.20 -7.05 -4.09
CA ALA A 10 -11.32 -8.46 -4.44
C ALA A 10 -12.35 -8.71 -5.57
N LYS A 11 -13.24 -7.75 -5.89
CA LYS A 11 -14.16 -7.88 -7.04
C LYS A 11 -13.45 -7.71 -8.39
N ALA A 12 -12.24 -7.16 -8.40
CA ALA A 12 -11.39 -7.08 -9.58
C ALA A 12 -10.38 -8.24 -9.65
N LEU A 13 -10.46 -9.23 -8.75
CA LEU A 13 -9.68 -10.46 -8.83
C LEU A 13 -10.35 -11.43 -9.81
N ASP A 14 -9.64 -11.81 -10.87
CA ASP A 14 -10.07 -12.87 -11.78
C ASP A 14 -9.30 -14.18 -11.57
N ASP A 15 -9.78 -15.26 -12.20
CA ASP A 15 -9.13 -16.58 -12.12
C ASP A 15 -7.79 -16.63 -12.87
N ASP A 16 -7.53 -15.68 -13.78
CA ASP A 16 -6.24 -15.51 -14.46
C ASP A 16 -5.21 -14.79 -13.58
N GLY A 17 -5.63 -14.29 -12.41
CA GLY A 17 -4.81 -13.67 -11.40
C GLY A 17 -4.65 -12.17 -11.57
N HIS A 18 -5.42 -11.50 -12.43
CA HIS A 18 -5.46 -10.04 -12.47
C HIS A 18 -6.05 -9.49 -11.20
N ILE A 19 -5.56 -8.34 -10.79
CA ILE A 19 -5.98 -7.69 -9.56
C ILE A 19 -5.81 -6.18 -9.67
N GLU A 20 -6.76 -5.46 -9.08
CA GLU A 20 -6.75 -4.02 -8.93
C GLU A 20 -7.11 -3.65 -7.49
N GLY A 21 -6.55 -2.54 -7.00
CA GLY A 21 -6.85 -2.07 -5.65
C GLY A 21 -6.18 -0.75 -5.33
N LEU A 22 -6.62 -0.15 -4.22
CA LEU A 22 -6.01 1.05 -3.70
C LEU A 22 -4.80 0.65 -2.85
N ALA A 23 -3.59 0.96 -3.31
CA ALA A 23 -2.36 0.60 -2.61
C ALA A 23 -2.02 1.55 -1.46
N ALA A 24 -2.52 2.79 -1.53
CA ALA A 24 -2.35 3.81 -0.51
C ALA A 24 -3.49 4.82 -0.63
N GLY A 25 -4.17 5.12 0.47
CA GLY A 25 -5.19 6.17 0.56
C GLY A 25 -4.62 7.47 1.12
N TYR A 26 -5.19 8.61 0.73
CA TYR A 26 -4.77 9.92 1.26
C TYR A 26 -5.35 10.25 2.62
N GLY A 27 -4.66 11.12 3.35
CA GLY A 27 -5.16 11.67 4.61
C GLY A 27 -5.12 10.69 5.79
N ASN A 28 -4.67 9.46 5.56
CA ASN A 28 -4.49 8.45 6.60
C ASN A 28 -3.09 8.54 7.20
N LEU A 29 -3.02 8.56 8.53
CA LEU A 29 -1.77 8.52 9.29
C LEU A 29 -1.23 7.09 9.29
N ASP A 30 -0.17 6.83 8.53
CA ASP A 30 0.45 5.52 8.46
C ASP A 30 1.17 5.12 9.76
N TYR A 31 1.60 3.86 9.86
CA TYR A 31 2.34 3.37 11.02
C TYR A 31 3.68 4.09 11.26
N GLY A 32 4.27 4.64 10.19
CA GLY A 32 5.49 5.45 10.25
C GLY A 32 5.26 6.88 10.78
N GLY A 33 3.99 7.28 10.97
CA GLY A 33 3.60 8.62 11.39
C GLY A 33 3.54 9.62 10.24
N ASP A 34 3.52 9.14 8.99
CA ASP A 34 3.46 9.96 7.79
C ASP A 34 2.00 9.99 7.27
N ILE A 35 1.63 11.09 6.61
CA ILE A 35 0.36 11.23 5.90
C ILE A 35 0.67 11.43 4.43
N ILE A 36 0.12 10.55 3.58
CA ILE A 36 0.25 10.69 2.13
C ILE A 36 -0.74 11.76 1.65
N LEU A 37 -0.21 12.75 0.94
CA LEU A 37 -1.00 13.83 0.35
C LEU A 37 -1.15 13.63 -1.16
N PRO A 38 -2.22 14.16 -1.79
CA PRO A 38 -2.35 14.20 -3.25
C PRO A 38 -1.11 14.81 -3.91
N GLY A 39 -0.59 14.14 -4.94
CA GLY A 39 0.61 14.57 -5.67
C GLY A 39 1.93 14.10 -5.06
N ALA A 40 1.92 13.54 -3.85
CA ALA A 40 3.14 13.05 -3.19
C ALA A 40 3.76 11.85 -3.94
N ILE A 41 2.95 11.11 -4.69
CA ILE A 41 3.38 9.87 -5.36
C ILE A 41 3.67 10.10 -6.85
N THR A 42 3.09 11.14 -7.47
CA THR A 42 3.16 11.39 -8.94
C THR A 42 4.58 11.21 -9.50
N ALA A 43 5.56 11.89 -8.91
CA ALA A 43 6.95 11.86 -9.38
C ALA A 43 7.60 10.48 -9.22
N SER A 44 7.17 9.70 -8.22
CA SER A 44 7.72 8.36 -7.91
C SER A 44 7.20 7.27 -8.86
N ILE A 45 6.01 7.47 -9.43
CA ILE A 45 5.41 6.54 -10.41
C ILE A 45 5.64 6.99 -11.85
N ALA A 46 6.03 8.24 -12.09
CA ALA A 46 6.34 8.75 -13.41
C ALA A 46 7.41 7.89 -14.12
N GLY A 47 7.06 7.34 -15.28
CA GLY A 47 7.94 6.47 -16.08
C GLY A 47 8.17 5.07 -15.51
N ARG A 48 7.49 4.69 -14.43
CA ARG A 48 7.63 3.38 -13.80
C ARG A 48 6.81 2.35 -14.55
N LYS A 49 7.50 1.37 -15.15
CA LYS A 49 6.86 0.34 -15.99
C LYS A 49 6.28 -0.83 -15.20
N SER A 50 6.95 -1.22 -14.13
CA SER A 50 6.50 -2.32 -13.29
C SER A 50 7.16 -2.30 -11.91
N VAL A 51 6.51 -2.95 -10.94
CA VAL A 51 7.02 -3.18 -9.58
C VAL A 51 6.66 -4.61 -9.17
N PRO A 52 7.57 -5.37 -8.54
CA PRO A 52 7.22 -6.70 -8.04
C PRO A 52 6.14 -6.61 -6.96
N MET A 53 5.15 -7.51 -7.03
CA MET A 53 4.25 -7.76 -5.90
C MET A 53 4.96 -8.63 -4.89
N LEU A 54 5.07 -8.20 -3.64
CA LEU A 54 5.74 -8.94 -2.58
C LEU A 54 4.72 -9.40 -1.55
N MET A 55 4.78 -10.66 -1.16
CA MET A 55 4.05 -11.13 0.02
C MET A 55 4.72 -10.59 1.27
N TYR A 56 3.95 -9.92 2.12
CA TYR A 56 4.39 -9.46 3.45
C TYR A 56 5.64 -8.57 3.43
N HIS A 57 5.84 -7.77 2.36
CA HIS A 57 7.05 -6.97 2.12
C HIS A 57 8.36 -7.78 2.04
N ASP A 58 8.29 -9.10 1.87
CA ASP A 58 9.46 -9.96 1.75
C ASP A 58 9.94 -10.01 0.28
N GLN A 59 11.12 -9.42 0.04
CA GLN A 59 11.77 -9.42 -1.29
C GLN A 59 12.11 -10.82 -1.81
N LYS A 60 12.14 -11.83 -0.94
CA LYS A 60 12.34 -13.23 -1.31
C LYS A 60 11.04 -13.94 -1.71
N ARG A 61 9.88 -13.29 -1.52
CA ARG A 61 8.56 -13.85 -1.83
C ARG A 61 7.80 -12.98 -2.84
N PRO A 62 8.27 -12.88 -4.10
CA PRO A 62 7.49 -12.25 -5.15
C PRO A 62 6.24 -13.10 -5.47
N ALA A 63 5.07 -12.46 -5.45
CA ALA A 63 3.78 -13.07 -5.80
C ALA A 63 3.33 -12.72 -7.23
N GLY A 64 3.89 -11.69 -7.86
CA GLY A 64 3.36 -11.16 -9.10
C GLY A 64 4.02 -9.86 -9.53
N VAL A 65 3.34 -9.10 -10.39
CA VAL A 65 3.83 -7.83 -10.92
C VAL A 65 2.71 -6.79 -11.02
N TRP A 66 2.95 -5.62 -10.43
CA TRP A 66 2.18 -4.40 -10.67
C TRP A 66 2.65 -3.76 -11.97
N THR A 67 1.72 -3.36 -12.84
CA THR A 67 2.02 -2.83 -14.18
C THR A 67 1.33 -1.50 -14.47
N ASP A 68 0.31 -1.14 -13.70
CA ASP A 68 -0.38 0.15 -13.83
C ASP A 68 -0.41 0.83 -12.45
N PHE A 69 -0.19 2.14 -12.47
CA PHE A 69 -0.11 3.00 -11.30
C PHE A 69 -0.79 4.32 -11.67
N GLN A 70 -1.92 4.58 -11.02
CA GLN A 70 -2.67 5.80 -11.25
C GLN A 70 -2.96 6.50 -9.94
N GLU A 71 -2.60 7.77 -9.90
CA GLU A 71 -3.00 8.64 -8.82
C GLU A 71 -4.45 9.10 -9.04
N THR A 72 -5.30 8.89 -8.04
CA THR A 72 -6.76 9.17 -8.08
C THR A 72 -7.13 10.21 -7.03
N ALA A 73 -8.41 10.55 -6.89
CA ALA A 73 -8.85 11.43 -5.81
C ALA A 73 -8.71 10.79 -4.42
N ASP A 74 -8.80 9.45 -4.35
CA ASP A 74 -8.84 8.71 -3.07
C ASP A 74 -7.45 8.17 -2.66
N GLY A 75 -6.51 8.10 -3.61
CA GLY A 75 -5.18 7.58 -3.37
C GLY A 75 -4.50 7.00 -4.61
N LEU A 76 -3.53 6.11 -4.40
CA LEU A 76 -2.83 5.38 -5.46
C LEU A 76 -3.59 4.11 -5.82
N LEU A 77 -4.21 4.10 -6.99
CA LEU A 77 -4.77 2.91 -7.62
C LEU A 77 -3.66 2.14 -8.34
N VAL A 78 -3.61 0.82 -8.16
CA VAL A 78 -2.66 -0.05 -8.85
C VAL A 78 -3.36 -1.21 -9.52
N LYS A 79 -2.80 -1.65 -10.66
CA LYS A 79 -3.24 -2.87 -11.35
C LYS A 79 -2.07 -3.77 -11.64
N GLY A 80 -2.30 -5.07 -11.61
CA GLY A 80 -1.29 -6.05 -11.93
C GLY A 80 -1.85 -7.45 -12.03
N ARG A 81 -0.95 -8.43 -11.97
CA ARG A 81 -1.30 -9.84 -11.92
C ARG A 81 -0.43 -10.65 -10.98
N PHE A 82 -1.03 -11.65 -10.35
CA PHE A 82 -0.32 -12.73 -9.68
C PHE A 82 0.42 -13.62 -10.69
N SER A 83 1.53 -14.19 -10.26
CA SER A 83 2.32 -15.12 -11.06
C SER A 83 1.80 -16.55 -10.84
N MET A 84 0.76 -16.93 -11.59
CA MET A 84 0.08 -18.22 -11.45
C MET A 84 0.97 -19.45 -11.75
N SER A 85 2.11 -19.26 -12.41
CA SER A 85 3.13 -20.31 -12.60
C SER A 85 3.95 -20.61 -11.34
N THR A 86 3.95 -19.74 -10.35
CA THR A 86 4.75 -19.87 -9.11
C THR A 86 3.91 -20.32 -7.93
N ALA A 87 4.54 -20.98 -6.94
CA ALA A 87 3.86 -21.36 -5.70
C ALA A 87 3.38 -20.12 -4.92
N THR A 88 4.25 -19.13 -4.73
CA THR A 88 3.92 -17.88 -4.02
C THR A 88 2.79 -17.10 -4.68
N GLY A 89 2.75 -17.03 -6.01
CA GLY A 89 1.67 -16.32 -6.71
C GLY A 89 0.32 -17.00 -6.57
N ARG A 90 0.26 -18.34 -6.65
CA ARG A 90 -0.98 -19.10 -6.40
C ARG A 90 -1.43 -19.03 -4.94
N GLU A 91 -0.49 -19.08 -4.00
CA GLU A 91 -0.77 -18.88 -2.56
C GLU A 91 -1.39 -17.50 -2.32
N ALA A 92 -0.77 -16.44 -2.86
CA ALA A 92 -1.26 -15.07 -2.73
C ALA A 92 -2.66 -14.91 -3.35
N HIS A 93 -2.85 -15.41 -4.57
CA HIS A 93 -4.16 -15.40 -5.25
C HIS A 93 -5.24 -16.09 -4.43
N GLY A 94 -4.97 -17.29 -3.91
CA GLY A 94 -5.90 -18.03 -3.07
C GLY A 94 -6.23 -17.29 -1.78
N LEU A 95 -5.23 -16.78 -1.06
CA LEU A 95 -5.43 -16.04 0.19
C LEU A 95 -6.25 -14.76 -0.02
N VAL A 96 -6.07 -14.08 -1.13
CA VAL A 96 -6.90 -12.92 -1.49
C VAL A 96 -8.32 -13.35 -1.83
N LYS A 97 -8.48 -14.41 -2.64
CA LYS A 97 -9.80 -14.94 -3.04
C LYS A 97 -10.61 -15.42 -1.83
N ASP A 98 -9.94 -16.00 -0.83
CA ASP A 98 -10.54 -16.46 0.42
C ASP A 98 -10.83 -15.31 1.41
N GLY A 99 -10.38 -14.08 1.11
CA GLY A 99 -10.51 -12.92 1.99
C GLY A 99 -9.56 -12.94 3.20
N ALA A 100 -8.58 -13.86 3.23
CA ALA A 100 -7.57 -13.93 4.27
C ALA A 100 -6.54 -12.78 4.17
N ILE A 101 -6.36 -12.23 2.96
CA ILE A 101 -5.60 -11.00 2.70
C ILE A 101 -6.53 -9.99 2.03
N GLY A 102 -6.83 -8.88 2.71
CA GLY A 102 -7.73 -7.84 2.23
C GLY A 102 -7.09 -6.46 1.98
N GLY A 103 -5.79 -6.33 2.26
CA GLY A 103 -5.09 -5.06 2.24
C GLY A 103 -3.86 -5.05 1.33
N LEU A 104 -3.64 -3.94 0.63
CA LEU A 104 -2.37 -3.60 0.01
C LEU A 104 -1.53 -2.74 0.97
N SER A 105 -0.23 -2.65 0.69
CA SER A 105 0.66 -1.77 1.45
C SER A 105 1.82 -1.35 0.55
N ILE A 106 2.24 -0.08 0.66
CA ILE A 106 3.38 0.44 -0.08
C ILE A 106 4.58 0.67 0.84
N GLY A 107 5.74 0.19 0.40
CA GLY A 107 7.03 0.61 0.95
C GLY A 107 7.57 1.81 0.17
N TYR A 108 7.97 2.87 0.87
CA TYR A 108 8.58 4.05 0.26
C TYR A 108 9.77 4.54 1.06
N ARG A 109 10.61 5.37 0.41
CA ARG A 109 11.71 6.09 1.06
C ARG A 109 11.46 7.57 0.88
N ARG A 110 11.43 8.32 1.99
CA ARG A 110 11.32 9.78 1.95
C ARG A 110 12.60 10.39 1.38
N PRO A 111 12.51 11.39 0.48
CA PRO A 111 13.66 12.22 0.14
C PRO A 111 14.24 12.87 1.40
N ALA A 112 15.57 12.96 1.51
CA ALA A 112 16.22 13.56 2.68
C ALA A 112 15.86 15.05 2.87
N ALA A 113 15.53 15.75 1.77
CA ALA A 113 15.05 17.11 1.78
C ALA A 113 13.53 17.10 1.79
N CYS A 114 12.97 17.08 2.99
CA CYS A 114 11.55 17.14 3.16
C CYS A 114 11.28 18.12 4.30
N PRO A 115 10.86 19.36 4.01
CA PRO A 115 10.53 20.33 5.04
C PRO A 115 9.16 19.95 5.61
N TRP A 116 9.10 18.98 6.51
CA TRP A 116 7.86 18.64 7.21
C TRP A 116 7.79 19.33 8.56
N LEU A 117 6.65 19.94 8.81
CA LEU A 117 6.16 20.27 10.14
C LEU A 117 5.93 18.94 10.88
N ARG A 118 6.81 18.63 11.84
CA ARG A 118 6.52 17.62 12.86
C ARG A 118 5.34 18.17 13.67
N LEU A 119 4.17 17.50 13.63
CA LEU A 119 3.13 17.82 14.61
C LEU A 119 3.79 17.69 15.99
N PRO A 120 3.74 18.73 16.85
CA PRO A 120 4.26 18.59 18.19
C PRO A 120 3.53 17.42 18.83
N ALA A 121 4.27 16.56 19.54
CA ALA A 121 3.64 15.58 20.41
C ALA A 121 2.61 16.32 21.25
N ALA A 122 1.36 15.85 21.23
CA ALA A 122 0.31 16.45 22.06
C ALA A 122 0.86 16.53 23.50
N PRO A 123 0.79 17.70 24.15
CA PRO A 123 1.24 17.79 25.54
C PRO A 123 0.40 16.80 26.35
N VAL A 124 1.07 15.85 27.00
CA VAL A 124 0.45 15.04 28.05
C VAL A 124 -0.02 16.05 29.10
N PRO A 125 -1.33 16.13 29.42
CA PRO A 125 -1.75 16.97 30.52
C PRO A 125 -1.07 16.44 31.77
N LEU A 126 -0.21 17.26 32.37
CA LEU A 126 0.25 17.05 33.74
C LEU A 126 -1.02 17.03 34.60
N GLY A 127 -1.43 15.85 35.01
CA GLY A 127 -2.47 15.69 36.00
C GLY A 127 -2.09 16.52 37.22
N SER A 128 -2.96 17.45 37.59
CA SER A 128 -2.87 18.16 38.86
C SER A 128 -2.81 17.13 39.98
N ALA A 129 -1.74 17.18 40.76
CA ALA A 129 -1.70 16.56 42.06
C ALA A 129 -2.63 17.36 42.99
N GLU A 130 -3.68 16.70 43.47
CA GLU A 130 -4.29 16.93 44.78
C GLU A 130 -4.32 15.60 45.53
#